data_AF-D7FQ65-F1
#
_entry.id   AF-D7FQ65-F1
#
_cell.length_a   1.000
_cell.length_b   1.000
_cell.length_c   1.000
_cell.angle_alpha   90.00
_cell.angle_beta   90.00
_cell.angle_gamma   90.00
#
_symmetry.space_group_name_H-M   'P 1'
#
loop_
_entity.id
_entity.type
_entity.pdbx_description
1 polymer ?
#
loop_
_entity_poly.entity_id
_entity_poly.type
_entity_poly.pdbx_seq_one_letter_code
_entity_poly.pdbx_strand_id
1 'polypeptide(L)'
;MAICDGFVTPALSLRNCLAFVRAVLVPRARALNAPASRLLVTAVSGIGKARPGVVIDGLVLPLLCGGDPASAVGSAQCELCTRLIKQILPKDTLEAVLVGLCGPAEDESAQTAGGWIEGPSGGSGGNGTNAAAGRRHDAAGSSSRCVWTELTVPVMTTALNLKPALSDRAIAALVRGVEAAAERAALQKSLKFTTLIHSLVTRYGPQLKPHVPVLRTAVGRCSTFMVKAVLAALQRLEN
;
A
#
# COMPACT_ATOMS: atom_id res chain seq x y z
N MET A 1 15.96 23.28 -4.26
CA MET A 1 14.73 22.96 -5.04
C MET A 1 15.04 22.56 -6.48
N ALA A 2 16.06 23.17 -7.13
CA ALA A 2 16.47 22.91 -8.51
C ALA A 2 16.56 21.42 -8.93
N ILE A 3 17.01 20.52 -8.04
CA ILE A 3 17.11 19.09 -8.37
C ILE A 3 15.73 18.50 -8.66
N CYS A 4 14.74 18.70 -7.78
CA CYS A 4 13.40 18.11 -7.94
C CYS A 4 12.59 18.75 -9.07
N ASP A 5 12.80 20.04 -9.34
CA ASP A 5 12.15 20.73 -10.47
C ASP A 5 12.61 20.13 -11.81
N GLY A 6 13.87 19.68 -11.92
CA GLY A 6 14.36 18.93 -13.07
C GLY A 6 13.66 17.58 -13.30
N PHE A 7 13.15 16.92 -12.25
CA PHE A 7 12.39 15.66 -12.35
C PHE A 7 10.93 15.86 -12.76
N VAL A 8 10.42 17.09 -12.71
CA VAL A 8 9.08 17.46 -13.21
C VAL A 8 9.11 17.70 -14.73
N THR A 9 10.29 17.75 -15.35
CA THR A 9 10.41 17.90 -16.81
C THR A 9 10.00 16.61 -17.55
N PRO A 10 9.35 16.72 -18.73
CA PRO A 10 8.97 15.56 -19.55
C PRO A 10 10.14 14.67 -19.96
N ALA A 11 11.37 15.18 -19.92
CA ALA A 11 12.58 14.51 -20.39
C ALA A 11 13.02 13.32 -19.54
N LEU A 12 12.60 13.23 -18.27
CA LEU A 12 12.96 12.10 -17.42
C LEU A 12 11.96 10.95 -17.56
N SER A 13 12.47 9.74 -17.85
CA SER A 13 11.66 8.52 -17.91
C SER A 13 11.04 8.16 -16.55
N LEU A 14 9.87 7.51 -16.58
CA LEU A 14 9.19 7.00 -15.38
C LEU A 14 10.12 6.17 -14.48
N ARG A 15 10.94 5.31 -15.11
CA ARG A 15 11.92 4.45 -14.43
C ARG A 15 12.98 5.24 -13.66
N ASN A 16 13.47 6.34 -14.23
CA ASN A 16 14.48 7.17 -13.59
C ASN A 16 13.91 7.96 -12.41
N CYS A 17 12.68 8.49 -12.55
CA CYS A 17 11.99 9.12 -11.42
C CYS A 17 11.74 8.14 -10.29
N LEU A 18 11.26 6.94 -10.60
CA LEU A 18 11.04 5.89 -9.60
C LEU A 18 12.34 5.49 -8.90
N ALA A 19 13.44 5.32 -9.66
CA ALA A 19 14.76 5.04 -9.10
C ALA A 19 15.24 6.17 -8.17
N PHE A 20 15.07 7.44 -8.58
CA PHE A 20 15.42 8.59 -7.75
C PHE A 20 14.62 8.63 -6.44
N VAL A 21 13.29 8.46 -6.51
CA VAL A 21 12.45 8.46 -5.31
C VAL A 21 12.87 7.35 -4.34
N ARG A 22 13.11 6.13 -4.85
CA ARG A 22 13.54 5.00 -4.04
C ARG A 22 14.94 5.17 -3.45
N ALA A 23 15.88 5.73 -4.21
CA ALA A 23 17.26 5.88 -3.77
C ALA A 23 17.46 7.09 -2.84
N VAL A 24 16.68 8.16 -3.01
CA VAL A 24 16.93 9.45 -2.33
C VAL A 24 15.83 9.80 -1.33
N LEU A 25 14.55 9.66 -1.71
CA LEU A 25 13.44 10.12 -0.87
C LEU A 25 13.04 9.08 0.16
N VAL A 26 13.03 7.79 -0.18
CA VAL A 26 12.67 6.72 0.77
C VAL A 26 13.60 6.68 1.98
N PRO A 27 14.95 6.65 1.85
CA PRO A 27 15.82 6.61 3.02
C PRO A 27 15.66 7.83 3.92
N ARG A 28 15.48 9.01 3.32
CA ARG A 28 15.25 10.26 4.06
C ARG A 28 13.91 10.26 4.79
N ALA A 29 12.86 9.74 4.15
CA ALA A 29 11.55 9.62 4.78
C ALA A 29 11.55 8.54 5.88
N ARG A 30 12.28 7.44 5.71
CA ARG A 30 12.45 6.42 6.76
C ARG A 30 13.19 6.97 7.98
N ALA A 31 14.20 7.80 7.79
CA ALA A 31 14.98 8.40 8.86
C ALA A 31 14.24 9.50 9.65
N LEU A 32 12.98 9.80 9.32
CA LEU A 32 12.19 10.80 10.06
C LEU A 32 11.94 10.34 11.50
N ASN A 33 12.35 11.18 12.45
CA ASN A 33 12.02 11.09 13.87
C ASN A 33 11.12 12.23 14.35
N ALA A 34 10.73 13.13 13.44
CA ALA A 34 9.90 14.30 13.65
C ALA A 34 9.10 14.58 12.36
N PRO A 35 8.08 15.47 12.40
CA PRO A 35 7.30 15.82 11.22
C PRO A 35 8.18 16.22 10.02
N ALA A 36 7.80 15.74 8.83
CA ALA A 36 8.57 15.96 7.61
C ALA A 36 8.78 17.46 7.34
N SER A 37 10.02 17.82 7.00
CA SER A 37 10.39 19.20 6.69
C SER A 37 9.61 19.74 5.50
N ARG A 38 9.37 21.06 5.49
CA ARG A 38 8.69 21.73 4.36
C ARG A 38 9.38 21.46 3.03
N LEU A 39 10.72 21.38 3.02
CA LEU A 39 11.50 21.09 1.82
C LEU A 39 11.21 19.69 1.28
N LEU A 40 11.18 18.66 2.14
CA LEU A 40 10.86 17.30 1.73
C LEU A 40 9.45 17.20 1.15
N VAL A 41 8.48 17.82 1.82
CA VAL A 41 7.08 17.82 1.35
C VAL A 41 6.94 18.57 0.03
N THR A 42 7.63 19.69 -0.15
CA THR A 42 7.61 20.46 -1.41
C THR A 42 8.24 19.66 -2.55
N ALA A 43 9.38 19.00 -2.29
CA ALA A 43 10.04 18.13 -3.26
C ALA A 43 9.13 16.98 -3.73
N VAL A 44 8.47 16.30 -2.79
CA VAL A 44 7.53 15.22 -3.11
C VAL A 44 6.28 15.77 -3.82
N SER A 45 5.83 16.99 -3.46
CA SER A 45 4.65 17.62 -4.08
C SER A 45 4.81 17.84 -5.58
N GLY A 46 5.99 18.31 -6.02
CA GLY A 46 6.26 18.50 -7.45
C GLY A 46 6.14 17.21 -8.24
N ILE A 47 6.73 16.13 -7.73
CA ILE A 47 6.66 14.79 -8.33
C ILE A 47 5.23 14.24 -8.25
N GLY A 48 4.57 14.35 -7.11
CA GLY A 48 3.25 13.76 -6.87
C GLY A 48 2.13 14.36 -7.71
N LYS A 49 2.21 15.66 -8.02
CA LYS A 49 1.24 16.31 -8.92
C LYS A 49 1.45 15.90 -10.38
N ALA A 50 2.71 15.77 -10.82
CA ALA A 50 3.02 15.43 -12.20
C ALA A 50 2.92 13.92 -12.49
N ARG A 51 3.29 13.09 -11.51
CA ARG A 51 3.42 11.64 -11.62
C ARG A 51 3.00 10.94 -10.31
N PRO A 52 1.69 10.94 -9.97
CA PRO A 52 1.19 10.37 -8.72
C PRO A 52 1.63 8.93 -8.47
N GLY A 53 1.60 8.08 -9.50
CA GLY A 53 2.00 6.66 -9.41
C GLY A 53 3.45 6.49 -8.92
N VAL A 54 4.37 7.38 -9.30
CA VAL A 54 5.76 7.34 -8.80
C VAL A 54 5.83 7.59 -7.30
N VAL A 55 5.00 8.49 -6.78
CA VAL A 55 4.95 8.75 -5.34
C VAL A 55 4.27 7.59 -4.61
N ILE A 56 3.26 6.96 -5.20
CA ILE A 56 2.58 5.80 -4.63
C ILE A 56 3.53 4.60 -4.54
N ASP A 57 4.07 4.15 -5.66
CA ASP A 57 4.90 2.92 -5.77
C ASP A 57 6.36 3.11 -5.35
N GLY A 58 6.83 4.36 -5.39
CA GLY A 58 8.20 4.73 -5.07
C GLY A 58 8.37 5.17 -3.62
N LEU A 59 7.33 5.70 -2.97
CA LEU A 59 7.43 6.30 -1.63
C LEU A 59 6.36 5.79 -0.66
N VAL A 60 5.07 6.00 -0.95
CA VAL A 60 3.98 5.71 0.00
C VAL A 60 3.91 4.22 0.36
N LEU A 61 3.81 3.34 -0.64
CA LEU A 61 3.74 1.90 -0.40
C LEU A 61 5.06 1.35 0.17
N PRO A 62 6.26 1.74 -0.34
CA PRO A 62 7.50 1.34 0.31
C PRO A 62 7.63 1.79 1.77
N LEU A 63 7.13 2.97 2.16
CA LEU A 63 7.20 3.41 3.55
C LEU A 63 6.24 2.67 4.47
N LEU A 64 5.03 2.37 3.98
CA LEU A 64 3.98 1.75 4.80
C LEU A 64 4.06 0.22 4.83
N CYS A 65 4.55 -0.39 3.75
CA CYS A 65 4.55 -1.85 3.55
C CYS A 65 5.96 -2.44 3.39
N GLY A 66 6.91 -1.65 2.89
CA GLY A 66 8.30 -2.07 2.79
C GLY A 66 9.00 -1.85 4.12
N GLY A 67 9.49 -2.89 4.75
CA GLY A 67 10.30 -2.76 5.96
C GLY A 67 10.69 -4.13 6.48
N ASP A 68 11.90 -4.21 7.00
CA ASP A 68 12.24 -5.23 7.99
C ASP A 68 11.20 -5.15 9.13
N PRO A 69 10.68 -6.28 9.65
CA PRO A 69 9.87 -6.29 10.88
C PRO A 69 10.46 -5.45 12.03
N ALA A 70 11.79 -5.31 12.09
CA ALA A 70 12.50 -4.45 13.05
C ALA A 70 12.42 -2.95 12.75
N SER A 71 12.07 -2.56 11.52
CA SER A 71 11.93 -1.17 11.04
C SER A 71 10.46 -0.80 10.86
N ALA A 72 9.65 -1.05 11.88
CA ALA A 72 8.24 -0.68 11.89
C ALA A 72 8.04 0.81 11.57
N VAL A 73 7.05 1.10 10.73
CA VAL A 73 6.76 2.47 10.31
C VAL A 73 6.36 3.33 11.51
N GLY A 74 7.06 4.45 11.71
CA GLY A 74 6.79 5.39 12.78
C GLY A 74 5.64 6.35 12.49
N SER A 75 5.28 7.15 13.50
CA SER A 75 4.22 8.16 13.40
C SER A 75 4.56 9.26 12.39
N ALA A 76 5.82 9.70 12.33
CA ALA A 76 6.28 10.74 11.39
C ALA A 76 6.12 10.32 9.92
N GLN A 77 6.40 9.05 9.61
CA GLN A 77 6.22 8.46 8.29
C GLN A 77 4.74 8.36 7.92
N CYS A 78 3.89 7.94 8.87
CA CYS A 78 2.44 7.88 8.66
C CYS A 78 1.83 9.28 8.51
N GLU A 79 2.32 10.28 9.24
CA GLU A 79 1.92 11.68 9.10
C GLU A 79 2.28 12.20 7.70
N LEU A 80 3.52 11.95 7.24
CA LEU A 80 3.92 12.30 5.87
C LEU A 80 2.98 11.65 4.85
N CYS A 81 2.74 10.34 4.91
CA CYS A 81 1.85 9.65 3.97
C CYS A 81 0.42 10.20 4.02
N THR A 82 -0.11 10.50 5.21
CA THR A 82 -1.42 11.13 5.40
C THR A 82 -1.48 12.49 4.70
N ARG A 83 -0.42 13.32 4.83
CA ARG A 83 -0.34 14.61 4.16
C ARG A 83 -0.26 14.47 2.65
N LEU A 84 0.52 13.52 2.13
CA LEU A 84 0.62 13.23 0.70
C LEU A 84 -0.75 12.85 0.11
N ILE A 85 -1.47 11.94 0.78
CA ILE A 85 -2.81 11.50 0.38
C ILE A 85 -3.81 12.65 0.40
N LYS A 86 -3.78 13.51 1.42
CA LYS A 86 -4.76 14.60 1.57
C LYS A 86 -4.53 15.77 0.61
N GLN A 87 -3.27 16.11 0.33
CA GLN A 87 -2.92 17.42 -0.26
C GLN A 87 -2.27 17.33 -1.63
N ILE A 88 -1.74 16.16 -2.02
CA ILE A 88 -0.87 16.04 -3.20
C ILE A 88 -1.42 15.02 -4.19
N LEU A 89 -1.85 13.84 -3.72
CA LEU A 89 -2.32 12.78 -4.60
C LEU A 89 -3.73 13.07 -5.13
N PRO A 90 -3.94 12.99 -6.47
CA PRO A 90 -5.28 13.05 -7.06
C PRO A 90 -6.18 11.93 -6.56
N LYS A 91 -7.48 12.23 -6.43
CA LYS A 91 -8.47 11.34 -5.81
C LYS A 91 -8.64 10.01 -6.55
N ASP A 92 -8.58 10.03 -7.88
CA ASP A 92 -8.63 8.87 -8.77
C ASP A 92 -7.45 7.91 -8.58
N THR A 93 -6.34 8.36 -7.99
CA THR A 93 -5.16 7.52 -7.71
C THR A 93 -5.21 6.82 -6.35
N LEU A 94 -6.18 7.17 -5.49
CA LEU A 94 -6.25 6.66 -4.12
C LEU A 94 -6.68 5.19 -4.04
N GLU A 95 -7.37 4.67 -5.07
CA GLU A 95 -7.65 3.24 -5.18
C GLU A 95 -6.34 2.44 -5.15
N ALA A 96 -5.33 2.86 -5.92
CA ALA A 96 -4.04 2.18 -5.97
C ALA A 96 -3.32 2.18 -4.60
N VAL A 97 -3.43 3.28 -3.84
CA VAL A 97 -2.90 3.35 -2.46
C VAL A 97 -3.61 2.34 -1.57
N LEU A 98 -4.95 2.33 -1.58
CA LEU A 98 -5.76 1.46 -0.73
C LEU A 98 -5.54 -0.03 -1.05
N VAL A 99 -5.51 -0.38 -2.34
CA VAL A 99 -5.23 -1.75 -2.80
C VAL A 99 -3.80 -2.16 -2.46
N GLY A 100 -2.81 -1.29 -2.70
CA GLY A 100 -1.42 -1.58 -2.35
C GLY A 100 -1.21 -1.83 -0.85
N LEU A 101 -1.98 -1.13 0.00
CA LEU A 101 -1.99 -1.37 1.45
C LEU A 101 -2.69 -2.69 1.85
N CYS A 102 -3.46 -3.32 0.98
CA CYS A 102 -4.04 -4.65 1.25
C CYS A 102 -3.09 -5.80 0.88
N GLY A 103 -1.98 -5.52 0.19
CA GLY A 103 -1.08 -6.52 -0.38
C GLY A 103 -1.59 -7.08 -1.72
N PRO A 104 -0.80 -7.96 -2.39
CA PRO A 104 -1.21 -8.58 -3.64
C PRO A 104 -2.50 -9.39 -3.43
N ALA A 105 -3.47 -9.22 -4.32
CA ALA A 105 -4.58 -10.16 -4.43
C ALA A 105 -4.00 -11.50 -4.87
N GLU A 106 -4.28 -12.59 -4.15
CA GLU A 106 -3.71 -13.93 -4.36
C GLU A 106 -4.24 -14.64 -5.62
N ASP A 107 -4.34 -13.93 -6.74
CA ASP A 107 -4.92 -14.42 -7.99
C ASP A 107 -3.89 -14.62 -9.12
N GLU A 108 -2.59 -14.74 -8.82
CA GLU A 108 -1.54 -14.95 -9.84
C GLU A 108 -0.54 -16.08 -9.48
N SER A 109 -1.00 -17.08 -8.69
CA SER A 109 -0.19 -18.25 -8.31
C SER A 109 -0.65 -19.56 -8.96
N ALA A 110 -1.71 -19.56 -9.76
CA ALA A 110 -2.37 -20.80 -10.23
C ALA A 110 -2.23 -21.08 -11.73
N GLN A 111 -1.23 -20.51 -12.43
CA GLN A 111 -1.04 -20.80 -13.86
C GLN A 111 0.40 -20.74 -14.38
N THR A 112 1.39 -21.22 -13.62
CA THR A 112 2.68 -21.69 -14.20
C THR A 112 3.21 -22.88 -13.40
N ALA A 113 2.44 -23.96 -13.36
CA ALA A 113 2.91 -25.27 -12.93
C ALA A 113 2.34 -26.31 -13.89
N GLY A 114 2.99 -26.48 -15.04
CA GLY A 114 2.60 -27.46 -16.05
C GLY A 114 3.42 -27.31 -17.31
N GLY A 115 4.58 -27.98 -17.38
CA GLY A 115 5.36 -28.08 -18.61
C GLY A 115 6.85 -28.35 -18.43
N TRP A 116 7.27 -29.23 -17.52
CA TRP A 116 8.56 -29.90 -17.69
C TRP A 116 8.37 -30.96 -18.76
N ILE A 117 8.86 -30.70 -19.97
CA ILE A 117 9.14 -31.75 -20.95
C ILE A 117 10.65 -31.99 -20.88
N GLU A 118 11.03 -33.05 -20.19
CA GLU A 118 12.39 -33.59 -20.22
C GLU A 118 12.66 -34.26 -21.57
N GLY A 119 13.87 -34.06 -22.08
CA GLY A 119 14.46 -34.87 -23.15
C GLY A 119 15.84 -34.35 -23.58
N PRO A 120 16.85 -35.20 -23.86
CA PRO A 120 18.17 -35.03 -23.27
C PRO A 120 19.34 -34.79 -24.25
N SER A 121 20.44 -34.36 -23.64
CA SER A 121 21.86 -34.70 -23.93
C SER A 121 22.54 -34.23 -25.23
N GLY A 122 23.66 -33.52 -25.05
CA GLY A 122 24.78 -33.50 -26.00
C GLY A 122 25.72 -32.31 -25.85
N GLY A 123 26.99 -32.55 -25.52
CA GLY A 123 28.08 -31.67 -25.98
C GLY A 123 28.95 -31.01 -24.89
N SER A 124 30.13 -31.59 -24.73
CA SER A 124 31.28 -31.16 -23.92
C SER A 124 32.03 -29.94 -24.48
N GLY A 125 32.66 -29.15 -23.59
CA GLY A 125 33.97 -28.53 -23.86
C GLY A 125 34.09 -27.00 -23.69
N GLY A 126 34.99 -26.55 -22.82
CA GLY A 126 35.64 -25.23 -22.96
C GLY A 126 35.77 -24.38 -21.69
N ASN A 127 37.02 -24.17 -21.26
CA ASN A 127 37.50 -23.47 -20.06
C ASN A 127 37.76 -21.97 -20.33
N GLY A 128 37.74 -21.08 -19.31
CA GLY A 128 38.33 -19.72 -19.45
C GLY A 128 37.71 -18.56 -18.64
N THR A 129 38.14 -18.45 -17.38
CA THR A 129 38.40 -17.25 -16.54
C THR A 129 37.79 -15.86 -16.83
N ASN A 130 37.21 -15.32 -15.74
CA ASN A 130 37.31 -13.96 -15.16
C ASN A 130 36.46 -12.78 -15.64
N ALA A 131 35.66 -12.32 -14.66
CA ALA A 131 35.58 -10.94 -14.16
C ALA A 131 34.84 -9.89 -15.00
N ALA A 132 33.52 -9.84 -14.81
CA ALA A 132 32.80 -8.60 -14.50
C ALA A 132 31.45 -8.99 -13.88
N ALA A 133 31.45 -9.24 -12.57
CA ALA A 133 30.23 -9.47 -11.81
C ALA A 133 29.42 -8.18 -11.75
N GLY A 134 28.65 -7.94 -12.81
CA GLY A 134 27.51 -7.04 -12.77
C GLY A 134 26.61 -7.52 -11.65
N ARG A 135 26.55 -6.76 -10.56
CA ARG A 135 25.50 -6.88 -9.56
C ARG A 135 24.18 -6.49 -10.22
N ARG A 136 23.59 -7.47 -10.92
CA ARG A 136 22.17 -7.54 -11.16
C ARG A 136 21.54 -7.55 -9.77
N HIS A 137 21.05 -6.39 -9.35
CA HIS A 137 19.96 -6.37 -8.39
C HIS A 137 18.77 -6.98 -9.11
N ASP A 138 18.71 -8.30 -9.10
CA ASP A 138 17.47 -9.02 -9.30
C ASP A 138 16.60 -8.63 -8.11
N ALA A 139 15.81 -7.57 -8.31
CA ALA A 139 14.67 -7.23 -7.48
C ALA A 139 13.61 -8.30 -7.70
N ALA A 140 13.88 -9.52 -7.23
CA ALA A 140 12.87 -10.54 -7.03
C ALA A 140 11.83 -9.92 -6.09
N GLY A 141 10.61 -9.81 -6.61
CA GLY A 141 9.45 -9.28 -5.92
C GLY A 141 9.16 -10.10 -4.67
N SER A 142 9.76 -9.70 -3.55
CA SER A 142 9.15 -9.95 -2.25
C SER A 142 7.96 -9.00 -2.17
N SER A 143 6.79 -9.47 -2.61
CA SER A 143 5.51 -8.80 -2.39
C SER A 143 5.25 -8.77 -0.88
N SER A 144 5.92 -7.84 -0.21
CA SER A 144 5.81 -7.64 1.23
C SER A 144 4.37 -7.28 1.51
N ARG A 145 3.62 -8.22 2.11
CA ARG A 145 2.25 -7.96 2.54
C ARG A 145 2.28 -6.80 3.52
N CYS A 146 1.49 -5.78 3.25
CA CYS A 146 1.41 -4.63 4.13
C CYS A 146 0.74 -5.04 5.45
N VAL A 147 1.44 -4.89 6.56
CA VAL A 147 0.87 -5.21 7.87
C VAL A 147 0.15 -3.99 8.42
N TRP A 148 -1.16 -4.12 8.69
CA TRP A 148 -1.94 -3.04 9.28
C TRP A 148 -1.62 -2.89 10.77
N THR A 149 -1.44 -1.64 11.20
CA THR A 149 -1.08 -1.25 12.57
C THR A 149 -1.92 -0.06 13.01
N GLU A 150 -1.82 0.28 14.30
CA GLU A 150 -2.39 1.51 14.88
C GLU A 150 -2.00 2.81 14.17
N LEU A 151 -0.88 2.79 13.44
CA LEU A 151 -0.33 3.95 12.76
C LEU A 151 -0.73 3.99 11.28
N THR A 152 -0.85 2.85 10.61
CA THR A 152 -1.22 2.79 9.18
C THR A 152 -2.74 2.89 8.96
N VAL A 153 -3.55 2.42 9.91
CA VAL A 153 -5.02 2.50 9.84
C VAL A 153 -5.53 3.94 9.61
N PRO A 154 -5.07 4.98 10.33
CA PRO A 154 -5.45 6.37 10.04
C PRO A 154 -5.11 6.86 8.63
N VAL A 155 -4.05 6.35 8.02
CA VAL A 155 -3.65 6.69 6.65
C VAL A 155 -4.70 6.15 5.67
N MET A 156 -5.15 4.91 5.87
CA MET A 156 -6.22 4.29 5.08
C MET A 156 -7.56 5.00 5.30
N THR A 157 -7.94 5.28 6.55
CA THR A 157 -9.17 6.00 6.89
C THR A 157 -9.20 7.37 6.22
N THR A 158 -8.05 8.05 6.20
CA THR A 158 -7.89 9.31 5.47
C THR A 158 -8.18 9.15 3.99
N ALA A 159 -7.58 8.17 3.31
CA ALA A 159 -7.82 7.92 1.89
C ALA A 159 -9.29 7.60 1.60
N LEU A 160 -9.92 6.71 2.38
CA LEU A 160 -11.35 6.39 2.24
C LEU A 160 -12.24 7.62 2.47
N ASN A 161 -11.86 8.51 3.40
CA ASN A 161 -12.64 9.70 3.71
C ASN A 161 -12.66 10.73 2.58
N LEU A 162 -11.70 10.68 1.66
CA LEU A 162 -11.71 11.44 0.40
C LEU A 162 -12.70 10.88 -0.64
N LYS A 163 -13.36 9.75 -0.33
CA LYS A 163 -14.39 9.07 -1.13
C LYS A 163 -13.95 8.75 -2.57
N PRO A 164 -12.74 8.21 -2.83
CA PRO A 164 -12.33 7.83 -4.18
C PRO A 164 -13.35 6.90 -4.85
N ALA A 165 -13.40 6.91 -6.19
CA ALA A 165 -14.07 5.82 -6.88
C ALA A 165 -13.27 4.53 -6.61
N LEU A 166 -13.96 3.46 -6.22
CA LEU A 166 -13.36 2.16 -5.96
C LEU A 166 -14.03 1.11 -6.86
N SER A 167 -13.20 0.31 -7.54
CA SER A 167 -13.66 -0.89 -8.21
C SER A 167 -14.13 -1.97 -7.23
N ASP A 168 -14.96 -2.91 -7.69
CA ASP A 168 -15.39 -4.06 -6.88
C ASP A 168 -14.18 -4.91 -6.43
N ARG A 169 -13.13 -4.99 -7.26
CA ARG A 169 -11.86 -5.63 -6.90
C ARG A 169 -11.20 -4.93 -5.72
N ALA A 170 -11.16 -3.60 -5.71
CA ALA A 170 -10.60 -2.83 -4.61
C ALA A 170 -11.43 -2.99 -3.33
N ILE A 171 -12.75 -3.03 -3.44
CA ILE A 171 -13.65 -3.31 -2.32
C ILE A 171 -13.36 -4.70 -1.74
N ALA A 172 -13.27 -5.74 -2.58
CA ALA A 172 -12.96 -7.09 -2.13
C ALA A 172 -11.58 -7.16 -1.46
N ALA A 173 -10.58 -6.46 -1.98
CA ALA A 173 -9.24 -6.37 -1.37
C ALA A 173 -9.29 -5.70 0.01
N LEU A 174 -10.03 -4.60 0.15
CA LEU A 174 -10.22 -3.91 1.44
C LEU A 174 -10.94 -4.78 2.46
N VAL A 175 -11.96 -5.53 2.04
CA VAL A 175 -12.69 -6.46 2.92
C VAL A 175 -11.76 -7.56 3.43
N ARG A 176 -10.96 -8.18 2.54
CA ARG A 176 -9.94 -9.16 2.96
C ARG A 176 -8.91 -8.56 3.91
N GLY A 177 -8.46 -7.33 3.64
CA GLY A 177 -7.57 -6.59 4.52
C GLY A 177 -8.17 -6.36 5.91
N VAL A 178 -9.45 -6.00 5.99
CA VAL A 178 -10.19 -5.85 7.25
C VAL A 178 -10.29 -7.17 8.00
N GLU A 179 -10.61 -8.27 7.30
CA GLU A 179 -10.69 -9.60 7.91
C GLU A 179 -9.35 -10.02 8.53
N ALA A 180 -8.26 -9.95 7.77
CA ALA A 180 -6.91 -10.27 8.25
C ALA A 180 -6.47 -9.34 9.40
N ALA A 181 -6.82 -8.06 9.33
CA ALA A 181 -6.50 -7.10 10.39
C ALA A 181 -7.28 -7.38 11.70
N ALA A 182 -8.51 -7.88 11.60
CA ALA A 182 -9.35 -8.20 12.77
C ALA A 182 -8.86 -9.42 13.58
N GLU A 183 -8.04 -10.29 12.98
CA GLU A 183 -7.38 -11.40 13.69
C GLU A 183 -6.30 -10.90 14.66
N ARG A 184 -5.82 -9.67 14.48
CA ARG A 184 -4.74 -9.10 15.29
C ARG A 184 -5.30 -8.52 16.59
N ALA A 185 -4.91 -9.09 17.73
CA ALA A 185 -5.35 -8.64 19.05
C ALA A 185 -5.12 -7.13 19.30
N ALA A 186 -4.04 -6.56 18.74
CA ALA A 186 -3.75 -5.13 18.83
C ALA A 186 -4.85 -4.24 18.20
N LEU A 187 -5.50 -4.71 17.12
CA LEU A 187 -6.52 -3.93 16.39
C LEU A 187 -7.94 -4.20 16.89
N GLN A 188 -8.19 -5.33 17.55
CA GLN A 188 -9.52 -5.65 18.11
C GLN A 188 -10.02 -4.60 19.12
N LYS A 189 -9.10 -3.96 19.86
CA LYS A 189 -9.42 -2.88 20.81
C LYS A 189 -9.28 -1.48 20.22
N SER A 190 -8.96 -1.37 18.93
CA SER A 190 -8.62 -0.12 18.27
C SER A 190 -9.84 0.64 17.80
N LEU A 191 -10.09 1.81 18.39
CA LEU A 191 -11.13 2.71 17.88
C LEU A 191 -10.82 3.19 16.45
N LYS A 192 -9.54 3.38 16.12
CA LYS A 192 -9.12 3.80 14.76
C LYS A 192 -9.49 2.73 13.73
N PHE A 193 -9.30 1.46 14.06
CA PHE A 193 -9.67 0.34 13.20
C PHE A 193 -11.18 0.24 13.01
N THR A 194 -11.96 0.31 14.09
CA THR A 194 -13.43 0.36 13.97
C THR A 194 -13.89 1.58 13.17
N THR A 195 -13.18 2.72 13.24
CA THR A 195 -13.44 3.93 12.44
C THR A 195 -13.14 3.72 10.96
N LEU A 196 -12.09 2.98 10.63
CA LEU A 196 -11.81 2.57 9.26
C LEU A 196 -12.97 1.74 8.69
N ILE A 197 -13.41 0.71 9.41
CA ILE A 197 -14.52 -0.16 8.99
C ILE A 197 -15.80 0.66 8.85
N HIS A 198 -16.12 1.52 9.82
CA HIS A 198 -17.28 2.40 9.75
C HIS A 198 -17.24 3.30 8.51
N SER A 199 -16.06 3.88 8.21
CA SER A 199 -15.87 4.73 7.04
C SER A 199 -16.05 3.96 5.73
N LEU A 200 -15.59 2.70 5.68
CA LEU A 200 -15.80 1.81 4.54
C LEU A 200 -17.30 1.53 4.34
N VAL A 201 -17.98 1.05 5.39
CA VAL A 201 -19.41 0.67 5.36
C VAL A 201 -20.31 1.84 4.98
N THR A 202 -20.09 3.01 5.58
CA THR A 202 -20.95 4.18 5.35
C THR A 202 -20.73 4.86 4.01
N ARG A 203 -19.58 4.67 3.36
CA ARG A 203 -19.26 5.33 2.09
C ARG A 203 -19.49 4.44 0.87
N TYR A 204 -19.32 3.13 1.01
CA TYR A 204 -19.38 2.17 -0.10
C TYR A 204 -20.46 1.10 0.10
N GLY A 205 -21.48 1.40 0.91
CA GLY A 205 -22.56 0.48 1.28
C GLY A 205 -23.12 -0.39 0.15
N PRO A 206 -23.51 0.17 -1.02
CA PRO A 206 -24.02 -0.63 -2.13
C PRO A 206 -23.06 -1.73 -2.62
N GLN A 207 -21.77 -1.43 -2.74
CA GLN A 207 -20.73 -2.38 -3.16
C GLN A 207 -20.39 -3.42 -2.08
N LEU A 208 -20.73 -3.12 -0.82
CA LEU A 208 -20.43 -3.98 0.33
C LEU A 208 -21.51 -5.02 0.64
N LYS A 209 -22.68 -4.96 -0.03
CA LYS A 209 -23.76 -5.94 0.17
C LYS A 209 -23.28 -7.40 0.10
N PRO A 210 -22.47 -7.82 -0.90
CA PRO A 210 -21.97 -9.20 -0.98
C PRO A 210 -21.00 -9.58 0.15
N HIS A 211 -20.44 -8.59 0.84
CA HIS A 211 -19.36 -8.75 1.83
C HIS A 211 -19.83 -8.58 3.28
N VAL A 212 -21.11 -8.33 3.52
CA VAL A 212 -21.67 -8.10 4.86
C VAL A 212 -21.34 -9.25 5.84
N PRO A 213 -21.45 -10.54 5.49
CA PRO A 213 -21.15 -11.64 6.42
C PRO A 213 -19.69 -11.62 6.91
N VAL A 214 -18.75 -11.34 6.01
CA VAL A 214 -17.31 -11.26 6.33
C VAL A 214 -17.05 -10.07 7.26
N LEU A 215 -17.59 -8.89 6.92
CA LEU A 215 -17.43 -7.70 7.74
C LEU A 215 -18.08 -7.84 9.13
N ARG A 216 -19.22 -8.51 9.23
CA ARG A 216 -19.89 -8.78 10.50
C ARG A 216 -19.02 -9.64 11.40
N THR A 217 -18.42 -10.69 10.85
CA THR A 217 -17.51 -11.58 11.57
C THR A 217 -16.27 -10.81 12.05
N ALA A 218 -15.66 -9.99 11.18
CA ALA A 218 -14.51 -9.15 11.52
C ALA A 218 -14.85 -8.14 12.64
N VAL A 219 -15.97 -7.42 12.51
CA VAL A 219 -16.43 -6.44 13.51
C VAL A 219 -16.80 -7.11 14.84
N GLY A 220 -17.33 -8.34 14.82
CA GLY A 220 -17.63 -9.11 16.01
C GLY A 220 -16.40 -9.47 16.86
N ARG A 221 -15.20 -9.45 16.26
CA ARG A 221 -13.93 -9.62 16.99
C ARG A 221 -13.46 -8.33 17.67
N CYS A 222 -14.03 -7.19 17.32
CA CYS A 222 -13.67 -5.91 17.94
C CYS A 222 -14.42 -5.69 19.25
N SER A 223 -13.79 -5.01 20.22
CA SER A 223 -14.36 -4.73 21.55
C SER A 223 -14.41 -3.22 21.86
N THR A 224 -14.78 -2.42 20.85
CA THR A 224 -14.90 -0.95 20.99
C THR A 224 -16.36 -0.52 21.14
N PHE A 225 -16.62 0.64 21.75
CA PHE A 225 -17.98 1.17 21.90
C PHE A 225 -18.69 1.43 20.56
N MET A 226 -17.94 1.56 19.46
CA MET A 226 -18.48 1.86 18.14
C MET A 226 -18.92 0.62 17.35
N VAL A 227 -18.65 -0.60 17.85
CA VAL A 227 -19.06 -1.87 17.22
C VAL A 227 -20.56 -1.88 16.92
N LYS A 228 -21.38 -1.44 17.87
CA LYS A 228 -22.85 -1.35 17.70
C LYS A 228 -23.24 -0.47 16.50
N ALA A 229 -22.58 0.67 16.33
CA ALA A 229 -22.85 1.58 15.23
C ALA A 229 -22.50 0.95 13.87
N VAL A 230 -21.37 0.23 13.79
CA VAL A 230 -20.95 -0.47 12.58
C VAL A 230 -21.89 -1.62 12.25
N LEU A 231 -22.28 -2.44 13.23
CA LEU A 231 -23.23 -3.54 13.03
C LEU A 231 -24.61 -3.03 12.57
N ALA A 232 -25.09 -1.93 13.15
CA ALA A 232 -26.33 -1.30 12.71
C ALA A 232 -26.21 -0.76 11.27
N ALA A 233 -25.04 -0.25 10.87
CA ALA A 233 -24.80 0.17 9.49
C ALA A 233 -24.79 -0.99 8.51
N LEU A 234 -24.18 -2.13 8.88
CA LEU A 234 -24.18 -3.36 8.08
C LEU A 234 -25.59 -3.94 7.93
N GLN A 235 -26.39 -3.95 9.00
CA GLN A 235 -27.78 -4.43 8.96
C GLN A 235 -28.64 -3.64 7.98
N ARG A 236 -28.41 -2.33 7.83
CA ARG A 236 -29.11 -1.51 6.84
C ARG A 236 -28.78 -1.85 5.38
N LEU A 237 -27.70 -2.58 5.11
CA LEU A 237 -27.31 -2.98 3.76
C LEU A 237 -28.01 -4.27 3.30
N GLU A 238 -28.46 -5.09 4.26
CA GLU A 238 -29.19 -6.34 4.02
C GLU A 238 -30.67 -6.10 3.69
N ASN A 239 -31.21 -4.97 4.15
CA ASN A 239 -32.55 -4.48 3.82
C ASN A 239 -32.58 -3.75 2.46
#